data_AF-A0A072ZME5-F1
#
_entry.id   AF-A0A072ZME5-F1
#
_cell.length_a   1.000
_cell.length_b   1.000
_cell.length_c   1.000
_cell.angle_alpha   90.00
_cell.angle_beta   90.00
_cell.angle_gamma   90.00
#
_symmetry.space_group_name_H-M   'P 1'
#
loop_
_entity.id
_entity.type
_entity.pdbx_description
1 polymer ?
#
loop_
_entity_poly.entity_id
_entity_poly.type
_entity_poly.pdbx_seq_one_letter_code
_entity_poly.pdbx_strand_id
1 'polypeptide(L)'
;MLDTDENVVEYLEEHFKDVRVSCEPRPDGALLVTLRNNQGKRLMSRAISGQEQSSPLLLNQVLERIRRDLIIDQGPLQTRDSDYFRKRIDLLTFRDSDNQHLTHRKVLVAGGKLRTMSLAR
;
A
#
# COMPACT_ATOMS: atom_id res chain seq x y z
N MET A 1 -5.35 6.90 -24.58
CA MET A 1 -4.57 6.17 -23.55
C MET A 1 -5.05 6.77 -22.24
N LEU A 2 -5.78 6.04 -21.41
CA LEU A 2 -6.23 6.60 -20.12
C LEU A 2 -4.97 6.78 -19.26
N ASP A 3 -4.82 7.96 -18.64
CA ASP A 3 -3.66 8.26 -17.80
C ASP A 3 -3.65 7.30 -16.60
N THR A 4 -2.66 6.43 -16.56
CA THR A 4 -2.51 5.41 -15.49
C THR A 4 -2.49 6.06 -14.11
N ASP A 5 -2.00 7.30 -14.04
CA ASP A 5 -1.93 8.13 -12.84
C ASP A 5 -3.31 8.48 -12.29
N GLU A 6 -4.26 8.82 -13.16
CA GLU A 6 -5.64 9.18 -12.79
C GLU A 6 -6.36 7.99 -12.17
N ASN A 7 -6.18 6.79 -12.74
CA ASN A 7 -6.75 5.56 -12.20
C ASN A 7 -6.22 5.23 -10.78
N VAL A 8 -4.92 5.44 -10.54
CA VAL A 8 -4.33 5.24 -9.21
C VAL A 8 -4.87 6.25 -8.19
N VAL A 9 -5.04 7.52 -8.57
CA VAL A 9 -5.62 8.56 -7.71
C VAL A 9 -7.05 8.18 -7.34
N GLU A 10 -7.91 7.96 -8.33
CA GLU A 10 -9.32 7.59 -8.14
C GLU A 10 -9.46 6.36 -7.25
N TYR A 11 -8.73 5.29 -7.56
CA TYR A 11 -8.79 4.05 -6.80
C TYR A 11 -8.42 4.25 -5.32
N LEU A 12 -7.41 5.06 -5.02
CA LEU A 12 -7.00 5.32 -3.64
C LEU A 12 -7.97 6.25 -2.91
N GLU A 13 -8.48 7.30 -3.56
CA GLU A 13 -9.45 8.23 -2.96
C GLU A 13 -10.79 7.56 -2.64
N GLU A 14 -11.25 6.61 -3.47
CA GLU A 14 -12.45 5.81 -3.19
C GLU A 14 -12.33 5.00 -1.88
N HIS A 15 -11.11 4.59 -1.52
CA HIS A 15 -10.87 3.71 -0.39
C HIS A 15 -10.36 4.41 0.88
N PHE A 16 -9.83 5.63 0.76
CA PHE A 16 -9.39 6.46 1.87
C PHE A 16 -10.26 7.72 1.97
N LYS A 17 -11.34 7.62 2.75
CA LYS A 17 -12.18 8.78 3.07
C LYS A 17 -11.36 9.89 3.73
N ASP A 18 -11.69 11.14 3.42
CA ASP A 18 -11.06 12.34 3.99
C ASP A 18 -9.56 12.49 3.71
N VAL A 19 -9.10 11.84 2.64
CA VAL A 19 -7.74 11.95 2.14
C VAL A 19 -7.77 12.45 0.71
N ARG A 20 -6.90 13.42 0.41
CA ARG A 20 -6.57 13.84 -0.95
C ARG A 20 -5.31 13.13 -1.39
N VAL A 21 -5.35 12.55 -2.59
CA VAL A 21 -4.23 11.83 -3.19
C VAL A 21 -3.62 12.68 -4.29
N SER A 22 -2.29 12.78 -4.31
CA SER A 22 -1.55 13.40 -5.40
C SER A 22 -0.43 12.49 -5.86
N CYS A 23 -0.22 12.40 -7.17
CA CYS A 23 0.81 11.57 -7.79
C CYS A 23 1.83 12.44 -8.53
N GLU A 24 3.10 12.06 -8.45
CA GLU A 24 4.19 12.65 -9.24
C GLU A 24 4.95 11.52 -9.96
N PRO A 25 5.17 11.61 -11.28
CA PRO A 25 5.93 10.61 -12.02
C PRO A 25 7.40 10.64 -11.59
N ARG A 26 8.01 9.45 -11.52
CA ARG A 26 9.43 9.28 -11.24
C ARG A 26 10.18 8.81 -12.48
N PRO A 27 11.50 9.12 -12.60
CA PRO A 27 12.31 8.68 -13.73
C PRO A 27 12.41 7.16 -13.93
N ASP A 28 12.13 6.37 -12.89
CA ASP A 28 12.13 4.90 -12.92
C ASP A 28 10.78 4.30 -13.37
N GLY A 29 9.83 5.13 -13.80
CA GLY A 29 8.48 4.70 -14.20
C GLY A 29 7.55 4.37 -13.02
N ALA A 30 7.98 4.61 -11.78
CA ALA A 30 7.09 4.57 -10.63
C ALA A 30 6.34 5.90 -10.46
N LEU A 31 5.26 5.86 -9.67
CA LEU A 31 4.55 7.05 -9.20
C LEU A 31 4.88 7.29 -7.74
N LEU A 32 5.31 8.50 -7.39
CA LEU A 32 5.37 8.96 -6.01
C LEU A 32 3.98 9.43 -5.60
N VAL A 33 3.28 8.60 -4.84
CA VAL A 33 1.94 8.91 -4.33
C VAL A 33 2.07 9.56 -2.95
N THR A 34 1.39 10.68 -2.75
CA THR A 34 1.34 11.40 -1.47
C THR A 34 -0.11 11.55 -1.01
N LEU A 35 -0.37 11.15 0.23
CA LEU A 35 -1.67 11.26 0.88
C LEU A 35 -1.66 12.46 1.83
N ARG A 36 -2.66 13.34 1.71
CA ARG A 36 -2.87 14.48 2.61
C ARG A 36 -4.26 14.43 3.22
N ASN A 37 -4.41 14.87 4.47
CA ASN A 37 -5.73 15.03 5.05
C ASN A 37 -6.43 16.29 4.50
N ASN A 38 -7.69 16.49 4.88
CA ASN A 38 -8.49 17.67 4.50
C ASN A 38 -7.91 19.03 4.94
N GLN A 39 -6.96 19.04 5.89
CA GLN A 39 -6.24 20.24 6.34
C GLN A 39 -4.95 20.49 5.53
N GLY A 40 -4.65 19.66 4.54
CA GLY A 40 -3.42 19.73 3.75
C GLY A 40 -2.18 19.13 4.43
N LYS A 41 -2.31 18.57 5.65
CA LYS A 41 -1.20 17.88 6.32
C LYS A 41 -0.89 16.59 5.60
N ARG A 42 0.37 16.39 5.23
CA ARG A 42 0.86 15.13 4.67
C ARG A 42 0.76 14.01 5.71
N LEU A 43 0.05 12.95 5.35
CA LEU A 43 -0.06 11.72 6.12
C LEU A 43 1.10 10.77 5.78
N MET A 44 1.32 10.51 4.49
CA MET A 44 2.45 9.70 4.03
C MET A 44 2.78 9.93 2.56
N SER A 45 3.93 9.40 2.12
CA SER A 45 4.28 9.25 0.72
C SER A 45 4.80 7.84 0.44
N ARG A 46 4.47 7.26 -0.72
CA ARG A 46 4.90 5.92 -1.14
C ARG A 46 5.11 5.85 -2.65
N ALA A 47 6.19 5.19 -3.07
CA ALA A 47 6.39 4.87 -4.46
C ALA A 47 5.54 3.64 -4.86
N ILE A 48 4.83 3.74 -5.99
CA ILE A 48 4.07 2.66 -6.63
C ILE A 48 4.72 2.36 -7.96
N SER A 49 5.26 1.15 -8.12
CA SER A 49 5.93 0.74 -9.36
C SER A 49 4.96 0.61 -10.54
N GLY A 50 5.46 0.67 -11.78
CA GLY A 50 4.63 0.44 -12.96
C GLY A 50 3.91 -0.93 -12.99
N GLN A 51 4.49 -1.95 -12.36
CA GLN A 51 3.84 -3.26 -12.21
C GLN A 51 2.63 -3.19 -11.27
N GLU A 52 2.74 -2.42 -10.19
CA GLU A 52 1.63 -2.20 -9.27
C GLU A 52 0.54 -1.32 -9.88
N GLN A 53 0.91 -0.31 -10.66
CA GLN A 53 -0.04 0.55 -11.37
C GLN A 53 -0.87 -0.23 -12.41
N SER A 54 -0.24 -1.17 -13.12
CA SER A 54 -0.88 -1.93 -14.21
C SER A 54 -1.63 -3.18 -13.77
N SER A 55 -1.62 -3.54 -12.48
CA SER A 55 -2.23 -4.75 -11.97
C SER A 55 -3.19 -4.44 -10.81
N PRO A 56 -4.52 -4.64 -10.99
CA PRO A 56 -5.50 -4.40 -9.93
C PRO A 56 -5.22 -5.19 -8.65
N LEU A 57 -4.72 -6.42 -8.79
CA LEU A 57 -4.32 -7.26 -7.65
C LEU A 57 -3.18 -6.62 -6.85
N LEU A 58 -2.12 -6.14 -7.54
CA LEU A 58 -0.96 -5.54 -6.89
C LEU A 58 -1.30 -4.14 -6.34
N LEU A 59 -2.14 -3.37 -7.03
CA LEU A 59 -2.62 -2.08 -6.55
C LEU A 59 -3.44 -2.25 -5.26
N ASN A 60 -4.31 -3.26 -5.19
CA ASN A 60 -5.02 -3.60 -3.96
C ASN A 60 -4.05 -3.99 -2.82
N GLN A 61 -2.95 -4.68 -3.13
CA GLN A 61 -1.90 -4.96 -2.13
C GLN A 61 -1.19 -3.69 -1.66
N VAL A 62 -0.95 -2.72 -2.54
CA VAL A 62 -0.44 -1.39 -2.14
C VAL A 62 -1.40 -0.71 -1.17
N LEU A 63 -2.69 -0.70 -1.50
CA LEU A 63 -3.74 -0.12 -0.66
C LEU A 63 -3.76 -0.72 0.74
N GLU A 64 -3.69 -2.05 0.86
CA GLU A 64 -3.66 -2.71 2.17
C GLU A 64 -2.38 -2.37 2.96
N ARG A 65 -1.25 -2.12 2.29
CA ARG A 65 -0.03 -1.63 2.95
C ARG A 65 -0.18 -0.19 3.42
N ILE A 66 -0.69 0.70 2.57
CA ILE A 66 -0.98 2.09 2.95
C ILE A 66 -1.90 2.13 4.17
N ARG A 67 -2.96 1.31 4.19
CA ARG A 67 -3.88 1.23 5.33
C ARG A 67 -3.15 0.83 6.62
N ARG A 68 -2.24 -0.14 6.57
CA ARG A 68 -1.44 -0.53 7.74
C ARG A 68 -0.51 0.58 8.20
N ASP A 69 0.15 1.26 7.28
CA ASP A 69 1.06 2.36 7.60
C ASP A 69 0.30 3.49 8.31
N LEU A 70 -0.88 3.87 7.79
CA LEU A 70 -1.73 4.89 8.40
C LEU A 70 -2.22 4.50 9.80
N ILE A 71 -2.59 3.24 10.03
CA ILE A 71 -2.98 2.76 11.36
C ILE A 71 -1.80 2.84 12.34
N ILE A 72 -0.60 2.45 11.91
CA ILE A 72 0.62 2.50 12.75
C ILE A 72 0.96 3.95 13.13
N ASP A 73 0.80 4.89 12.19
CA ASP A 73 1.10 6.31 12.42
C ASP A 73 0.13 6.97 13.42
N GLN A 74 -1.09 6.44 13.58
CA GLN A 74 -2.08 6.93 14.54
C GLN A 74 -1.76 6.55 16.01
N GLY A 75 -0.75 5.71 16.25
CA GLY A 75 -0.29 5.35 17.58
C GLY A 75 -0.42 3.85 17.88
N PRO A 76 -0.54 3.46 19.16
CA PRO A 76 -0.59 2.05 19.55
C PRO A 76 -1.76 1.31 18.88
N LEU A 77 -1.45 0.13 18.34
CA LEU A 77 -2.42 -0.72 17.65
C LEU A 77 -3.58 -1.08 18.57
N GLN A 78 -4.81 -0.77 18.14
CA GLN A 78 -6.00 -1.13 18.88
C GLN A 78 -6.56 -2.47 18.39
N THR A 79 -7.30 -3.17 19.26
CA THR A 79 -7.90 -4.49 18.93
C THR A 79 -8.80 -4.43 17.70
N ARG A 80 -9.51 -3.31 17.49
CA ARG A 80 -10.35 -3.07 16.31
C ARG A 80 -9.59 -3.10 14.99
N ASP A 81 -8.28 -2.82 15.02
CA ASP A 81 -7.45 -2.75 13.82
C ASP A 81 -6.81 -4.11 13.48
N SER A 82 -6.92 -5.09 14.38
CA SER A 82 -6.19 -6.36 14.31
C SER A 82 -6.46 -7.14 13.03
N ASP A 83 -7.67 -7.07 12.47
CA ASP A 83 -8.03 -7.78 11.24
C ASP A 83 -7.25 -7.29 10.02
N TYR A 84 -6.91 -5.99 9.95
CA TYR A 84 -6.06 -5.45 8.88
C TYR A 84 -4.65 -6.05 8.90
N PHE A 85 -4.20 -6.50 10.06
CA PHE A 85 -2.89 -7.10 10.29
C PHE A 85 -2.86 -8.63 10.10
N ARG A 86 -4.04 -9.28 10.06
CA ARG A 86 -4.14 -10.73 9.75
C ARG A 86 -3.92 -11.05 8.28
N LYS A 87 -4.27 -10.13 7.38
CA LYS A 87 -4.14 -10.33 5.94
C LYS A 87 -2.70 -10.64 5.56
N ARG A 88 -2.49 -11.56 4.63
CA ARG A 88 -1.18 -11.78 4.02
C ARG A 88 -1.11 -10.90 2.78
N ILE A 89 -0.12 -10.02 2.72
CA ILE A 89 0.07 -9.14 1.58
C ILE A 89 1.31 -9.61 0.84
N ASP A 90 1.13 -10.15 -0.36
CA ASP A 90 2.26 -10.47 -1.22
C ASP A 90 2.97 -9.17 -1.61
N LEU A 91 4.30 -9.23 -1.64
CA LEU A 91 5.14 -8.14 -2.11
C LEU A 91 5.65 -8.49 -3.50
N LEU A 92 5.97 -7.44 -4.26
CA LEU A 92 6.65 -7.60 -5.53
C LEU A 92 7.94 -8.41 -5.35
N THR A 93 8.13 -9.36 -6.25
CA THR A 93 9.38 -10.10 -6.40
C THR A 93 10.27 -9.33 -7.35
N PHE A 94 11.50 -9.04 -6.94
CA PHE A 94 12.49 -8.46 -7.86
C PHE A 94 12.78 -9.46 -8.97
N ARG A 95 12.70 -8.99 -10.21
CA ARG A 95 13.09 -9.72 -11.40
C ARG A 95 14.32 -9.07 -12.01
N ASP A 96 15.20 -9.87 -12.59
CA ASP A 96 16.31 -9.33 -13.39
C ASP A 96 15.85 -8.94 -14.80
N SER A 97 16.81 -8.46 -15.58
CA SER A 97 16.67 -8.09 -16.98
C SER A 97 16.11 -9.22 -17.86
N ASP A 98 16.38 -10.48 -17.48
CA ASP A 98 15.95 -11.69 -18.19
C ASP A 98 14.62 -12.23 -17.64
N ASN A 99 13.92 -11.43 -16.83
CA ASN A 99 12.64 -11.74 -16.21
C ASN A 99 12.67 -12.94 -15.25
N GLN A 100 13.86 -13.37 -14.81
CA GLN A 100 14.02 -14.42 -13.82
C GLN A 100 13.80 -13.86 -12.41
N HIS A 101 13.21 -14.68 -11.53
CA HIS A 101 13.03 -14.31 -10.14
C HIS A 101 14.37 -14.32 -9.41
N LEU A 102 14.85 -13.13 -9.04
CA LEU A 102 16.07 -12.97 -8.25
C LEU A 102 15.90 -13.42 -6.80
N THR A 103 14.66 -13.45 -6.31
CA THR A 103 14.34 -13.82 -4.93
C THR A 103 13.00 -14.56 -4.87
N HIS A 104 12.76 -15.30 -3.79
CA HIS A 104 11.42 -15.81 -3.50
C HIS A 104 10.46 -14.65 -3.18
N ARG A 105 9.19 -14.78 -3.59
CA ARG A 105 8.13 -13.82 -3.27
C ARG A 105 8.06 -13.61 -1.75
N LYS A 106 8.20 -12.36 -1.33
CA LYS A 106 8.08 -11.98 0.09
C LYS A 106 6.61 -11.72 0.42
N VAL A 107 6.21 -12.06 1.64
CA VAL A 107 4.85 -11.83 2.13
C VAL A 107 4.92 -11.01 3.40
N LEU A 108 4.25 -9.87 3.42
CA LEU A 108 4.11 -9.04 4.61
C LEU A 108 3.04 -9.64 5.53
N VAL A 109 3.47 -10.03 6.72
CA VAL A 109 2.62 -10.52 7.81
C VAL A 109 2.81 -9.65 9.04
N ALA A 110 1.77 -9.46 9.85
CA ALA A 110 1.93 -8.81 11.15
C ALA A 110 2.82 -9.63 12.08
N GLY A 111 3.50 -8.98 13.03
CA GLY A 111 4.33 -9.66 14.01
C GLY A 111 3.57 -10.71 14.84
N GLY A 112 4.29 -11.69 15.40
CA GLY A 112 3.69 -12.83 16.12
C GLY A 112 2.68 -12.40 17.21
N LYS A 113 3.04 -11.39 18.00
CA LYS A 113 2.20 -10.83 19.06
C LYS A 113 0.83 -10.32 18.56
N LEU A 114 0.81 -9.63 17.42
CA LEU A 114 -0.41 -9.11 16.81
C LEU A 114 -1.32 -10.22 16.28
N ARG A 115 -0.73 -11.27 15.71
CA ARG A 115 -1.49 -12.44 15.27
C ARG A 115 -2.14 -13.15 16.46
N THR A 116 -1.43 -13.29 17.58
CA THR A 116 -1.98 -13.89 18.81
C THR A 116 -3.10 -13.03 19.41
N MET A 117 -2.94 -11.70 19.48
CA MET A 117 -3.99 -10.80 19.96
C MET A 117 -5.26 -10.85 19.10
N SER A 118 -5.12 -11.07 17.78
CA SER A 118 -6.26 -11.20 16.86
C SER A 118 -7.02 -12.55 16.97
N LEU A 119 -6.42 -13.55 17.62
CA LEU A 119 -6.98 -14.88 17.81
C LEU A 119 -7.72 -15.04 19.15
N ALA A 120 -7.44 -14.16 20.12
CA ALA A 120 -8.16 -14.11 21.38
C ALA A 120 -9.52 -13.41 21.16
N ARG A 121 -10.55 -14.18 20.80
CA ARG A 121 -11.96 -13.80 20.92
C ARG A 121 -12.53 -14.40 22.19
#